data_AF-A0A2G9TTU8-F1
#
_entry.id   AF-A0A2G9TTU8-F1
#
_cell.length_a   1.000
_cell.length_b   1.000
_cell.length_c   1.000
_cell.angle_alpha   90.00
_cell.angle_beta   90.00
_cell.angle_gamma   90.00
#
_symmetry.space_group_name_H-M   'P 1'
#
loop_
_entity.id
_entity.type
_entity.pdbx_description
1 polymer ?
#
loop_
_entity_poly.entity_id
_entity_poly.type
_entity_poly.pdbx_seq_one_letter_code
_entity_poly.pdbx_strand_id
1 'polypeptide(L)'
;MLLVVDRLSLIPTLLKPRAGRNPMQVIDVVTSSKDVMWPTMVEFYKQWREWADRTVCCDYALTVSITNWSADVTREMEELVKKCGINSFNFSLTHQGSSALTDEEFHKGLLTCSRLGALARVHAENGAAIAANSAKLLEQGVTGPEGHSQSRPEELEEEATNRACILASQANCPLYVDHVMSKGASKTIANHRQRGRVIFGETIAAALAVDGSHYYDEDWLHAARYVRSPPLSLDPSTPEALMDMLAAGELQTTASDNCTFNAGQKLAGRDDFTKIPDGVNGVEDRMSIVWDRGVHSGKIDPMRFVQITSSNTAKIFNMYPKKGRIDVGSDADLVVWNPNATRTISKNTHHHVSPQSIILLSIII
;
A
#
# COMPACT_ATOMS: atom_id res chain seq x y z
N MET A 1 -12.67 6.87 13.75
CA MET A 1 -12.83 6.17 12.47
C MET A 1 -11.50 5.67 11.97
N LEU A 2 -11.49 4.47 11.39
CA LEU A 2 -10.34 3.77 10.84
C LEU A 2 -10.56 3.58 9.34
N LEU A 3 -9.64 4.07 8.51
CA LEU A 3 -9.64 3.76 7.08
C LEU A 3 -8.26 3.22 6.73
N VAL A 4 -8.22 2.00 6.18
CA VAL A 4 -7.01 1.34 5.71
C VAL A 4 -7.11 1.15 4.21
N VAL A 5 -6.02 1.37 3.49
CA VAL A 5 -5.91 0.98 2.08
C VAL A 5 -5.05 -0.29 2.04
N ASP A 6 -5.56 -1.36 1.45
CA ASP A 6 -4.92 -2.69 1.43
C ASP A 6 -4.94 -3.32 0.03
N ARG A 7 -4.08 -4.33 -0.17
CA ARG A 7 -4.04 -5.16 -1.38
C ARG A 7 -4.31 -6.61 -0.98
N LEU A 8 -5.58 -7.03 -0.99
CA LEU A 8 -5.98 -8.39 -0.62
C LEU A 8 -5.86 -9.32 -1.82
N SER A 9 -4.71 -10.00 -1.92
CA SER A 9 -4.72 -11.30 -2.55
C SER A 9 -5.42 -12.29 -1.62
N LEU A 10 -6.67 -12.64 -1.94
CA LEU A 10 -7.52 -13.67 -1.32
C LEU A 10 -8.34 -13.20 -0.10
N ILE A 11 -9.60 -12.88 -0.41
CA ILE A 11 -10.68 -12.39 0.48
C ILE A 11 -11.17 -13.35 1.61
N PRO A 12 -10.67 -14.59 1.87
CA PRO A 12 -11.11 -15.32 3.07
C PRO A 12 -10.43 -14.91 4.39
N THR A 13 -9.39 -14.06 4.39
CA THR A 13 -8.44 -14.00 5.53
C THR A 13 -8.58 -12.82 6.50
N LEU A 14 -9.49 -11.89 6.24
CA LEU A 14 -9.85 -10.79 7.13
C LEU A 14 -11.38 -10.78 7.14
N LEU A 15 -12.10 -11.16 8.18
CA LEU A 15 -12.12 -10.53 9.49
C LEU A 15 -12.85 -11.51 10.41
N LYS A 16 -12.19 -12.11 11.41
CA LYS A 16 -12.91 -12.71 12.54
C LYS A 16 -12.97 -11.68 13.67
N PRO A 17 -14.16 -11.32 14.18
CA PRO A 17 -14.28 -10.27 15.17
C PRO A 17 -13.76 -10.72 16.53
N ARG A 18 -12.80 -9.96 17.08
CA ARG A 18 -12.79 -9.60 18.51
C ARG A 18 -12.55 -8.10 18.62
N ALA A 19 -13.38 -7.45 19.43
CA ALA A 19 -13.56 -6.01 19.48
C ALA A 19 -12.24 -5.23 19.74
N GLY A 20 -12.03 -4.14 18.99
CA GLY A 20 -11.15 -3.03 19.38
C GLY A 20 -9.87 -2.80 18.57
N ARG A 21 -9.51 -3.66 17.59
CA ARG A 21 -8.23 -3.53 16.85
C ARG A 21 -8.32 -3.54 15.33
N ASN A 22 -9.43 -4.02 14.77
CA ASN A 22 -9.61 -4.09 13.33
C ASN A 22 -10.01 -2.72 12.77
N PRO A 23 -9.62 -2.39 11.52
CA PRO A 23 -10.15 -1.22 10.86
C PRO A 23 -11.67 -1.27 10.73
N MET A 24 -12.28 -0.10 10.79
CA MET A 24 -13.72 0.08 10.58
C MET A 24 -14.04 0.27 9.09
N GLN A 25 -13.03 0.54 8.27
CA GLN A 25 -13.14 0.62 6.82
C GLN A 25 -11.83 0.17 6.12
N VAL A 26 -11.97 -0.58 5.03
CA VAL A 26 -10.85 -0.99 4.15
C VAL A 26 -11.11 -0.56 2.69
N ILE A 27 -10.12 -0.01 2.00
CA ILE A 27 -10.13 0.18 0.55
C ILE A 27 -9.20 -0.87 -0.05
N ASP A 28 -9.76 -1.85 -0.74
CA ASP A 28 -9.00 -2.95 -1.32
C ASP A 28 -8.72 -2.73 -2.81
N VAL A 29 -7.68 -3.37 -3.34
CA VAL A 29 -7.26 -3.27 -4.74
C VAL A 29 -7.69 -4.51 -5.53
N VAL A 30 -8.56 -4.26 -6.50
CA VAL A 30 -9.10 -5.25 -7.44
C VAL A 30 -8.06 -5.47 -8.54
N THR A 31 -7.40 -6.63 -8.56
CA THR A 31 -6.32 -6.96 -9.52
C THR A 31 -6.54 -8.25 -10.30
N SER A 32 -6.59 -8.20 -11.63
CA SER A 32 -6.81 -9.40 -12.45
C SER A 32 -5.67 -10.41 -12.26
N SER A 33 -6.00 -11.66 -11.95
CA SER A 33 -5.01 -12.75 -12.00
C SER A 33 -4.64 -13.04 -13.45
N LYS A 34 -3.38 -13.40 -13.70
CA LYS A 34 -2.95 -13.91 -15.02
C LYS A 34 -3.60 -15.24 -15.39
N ASP A 35 -3.98 -16.02 -14.37
CA ASP A 35 -4.49 -17.38 -14.55
C ASP A 35 -6.00 -17.42 -14.86
N VAL A 36 -6.68 -16.28 -14.73
CA VAL A 36 -8.12 -16.16 -14.99
C VAL A 36 -8.36 -14.98 -15.91
N MET A 37 -8.70 -15.28 -17.17
CA MET A 37 -9.12 -14.27 -18.15
C MET A 37 -10.55 -13.85 -17.84
N TRP A 38 -10.71 -12.59 -17.46
CA TRP A 38 -12.02 -11.96 -17.27
C TRP A 38 -12.43 -11.25 -18.57
N PRO A 39 -13.69 -11.38 -19.02
CA PRO A 39 -14.12 -10.71 -20.24
C PRO A 39 -14.14 -9.18 -20.13
N THR A 40 -14.40 -8.63 -18.94
CA THR A 40 -14.39 -7.17 -18.67
C THR A 40 -13.91 -6.85 -17.25
N MET A 41 -13.42 -5.62 -17.02
CA MET A 41 -13.10 -5.11 -15.68
C MET A 41 -14.33 -5.05 -14.75
N VAL A 42 -15.53 -4.88 -15.30
CA VAL A 42 -16.78 -4.83 -14.52
C VAL A 42 -17.13 -6.20 -13.94
N GLU A 43 -16.97 -7.28 -14.70
CA GLU A 43 -17.22 -8.65 -14.20
C GLU A 43 -16.21 -9.02 -13.12
N PHE A 44 -14.95 -8.67 -13.35
CA PHE A 44 -13.89 -8.87 -12.39
C PHE A 44 -14.14 -8.08 -11.08
N TYR A 45 -14.56 -6.82 -11.17
CA TYR A 45 -15.03 -6.03 -10.02
C TYR A 45 -16.20 -6.71 -9.28
N LYS A 46 -17.19 -7.24 -10.01
CA LYS A 46 -18.34 -7.94 -9.40
C LYS A 46 -17.91 -9.19 -8.65
N GLN A 47 -16.90 -9.91 -9.14
CA GLN A 47 -16.37 -11.08 -8.43
C GLN A 47 -15.75 -10.68 -7.08
N TRP A 48 -14.98 -9.59 -7.05
CA TRP A 48 -14.38 -9.06 -5.81
C TRP A 48 -15.46 -8.64 -4.83
N ARG A 49 -16.49 -7.94 -5.31
CA ARG A 49 -17.68 -7.59 -4.53
C ARG A 49 -18.37 -8.82 -3.97
N GLU A 50 -18.57 -9.87 -4.77
CA GLU A 50 -19.21 -11.10 -4.31
C GLU A 50 -18.43 -11.78 -3.18
N TRP A 51 -17.10 -11.85 -3.29
CA TRP A 51 -16.28 -12.42 -2.23
C TRP A 51 -16.34 -11.55 -0.97
N ALA A 52 -16.19 -10.23 -1.11
CA ALA A 52 -16.15 -9.30 0.02
C ALA A 52 -17.51 -9.18 0.72
N ASP A 53 -18.61 -8.99 -0.02
CA ASP A 53 -19.97 -8.82 0.54
C ASP A 53 -20.41 -10.01 1.41
N ARG A 54 -19.79 -11.19 1.23
CA ARG A 54 -20.05 -12.40 2.02
C ARG A 54 -19.20 -12.53 3.28
N THR A 55 -18.08 -11.82 3.40
CA THR A 55 -17.05 -12.07 4.43
C THR A 55 -16.66 -10.84 5.26
N VAL A 56 -16.84 -9.63 4.73
CA VAL A 56 -16.41 -8.41 5.43
C VAL A 56 -17.18 -8.21 6.73
N CYS A 57 -16.47 -7.79 7.77
CA CYS A 57 -17.04 -7.44 9.08
C CYS A 57 -17.03 -5.93 9.36
N CYS A 58 -16.64 -5.15 8.36
CA CYS A 58 -16.57 -3.69 8.38
C CYS A 58 -16.89 -3.17 6.97
N ASP A 59 -17.14 -1.88 6.84
CA ASP A 59 -17.36 -1.29 5.53
C ASP A 59 -16.11 -1.41 4.66
N TYR A 60 -16.31 -1.45 3.34
CA TYR A 60 -15.20 -1.47 2.41
C TYR A 60 -15.51 -0.70 1.12
N ALA A 61 -14.45 -0.32 0.43
CA ALA A 61 -14.49 0.21 -0.93
C ALA A 61 -13.42 -0.48 -1.77
N LEU A 62 -13.43 -0.23 -3.07
CA LEU A 62 -12.52 -0.87 -4.02
C LEU A 62 -11.85 0.18 -4.90
N THR A 63 -10.57 -0.02 -5.18
CA THR A 63 -9.81 0.59 -6.27
C THR A 63 -9.61 -0.48 -7.35
N VAL A 64 -9.66 -0.13 -8.63
CA VAL A 64 -9.43 -1.11 -9.72
C VAL A 64 -8.04 -0.92 -10.34
N SER A 65 -7.25 -2.00 -10.43
CA SER A 65 -5.95 -1.99 -11.09
C SER A 65 -6.08 -2.01 -12.60
N ILE A 66 -5.29 -1.17 -13.26
CA ILE A 66 -5.11 -1.14 -14.72
C ILE A 66 -3.76 -1.78 -15.03
N THR A 67 -3.80 -2.99 -15.58
CA THR A 67 -2.61 -3.83 -15.85
C THR A 67 -2.23 -3.89 -17.33
N ASN A 68 -3.07 -3.35 -18.21
CA ASN A 68 -2.82 -3.17 -19.63
C ASN A 68 -3.56 -1.92 -20.15
N TRP A 69 -3.31 -1.53 -21.39
CA TRP A 69 -4.03 -0.41 -22.00
C TRP A 69 -4.60 -0.74 -23.38
N SER A 70 -5.87 -0.38 -23.59
CA SER A 70 -6.55 -0.47 -24.88
C SER A 70 -7.67 0.58 -24.95
N ALA A 71 -8.31 0.72 -26.12
CA ALA A 71 -9.49 1.57 -26.25
C ALA A 71 -10.65 1.10 -25.36
N ASP A 72 -10.79 -0.21 -25.14
CA ASP A 72 -11.83 -0.78 -24.27
C ASP A 72 -11.61 -0.44 -22.80
N VAL A 73 -10.35 -0.41 -22.34
CA VAL A 73 -10.02 -0.03 -20.95
C VAL A 73 -10.61 1.34 -20.60
N THR A 74 -10.53 2.32 -21.51
CA THR A 74 -11.08 3.66 -21.29
C THR A 74 -12.60 3.63 -21.11
N ARG A 75 -13.31 2.82 -21.90
CA ARG A 75 -14.77 2.64 -21.82
C ARG A 75 -15.18 1.94 -20.52
N GLU A 76 -14.45 0.91 -20.14
CA GLU A 76 -14.71 0.15 -18.92
C GLU A 76 -14.39 0.95 -17.64
N MET A 77 -13.33 1.78 -17.63
CA MET A 77 -13.08 2.74 -16.55
C MET A 77 -14.27 3.68 -16.36
N GLU A 78 -14.83 4.22 -17.45
CA GLU A 78 -15.99 5.09 -17.40
C GLU A 78 -17.24 4.37 -16.86
N GLU A 79 -17.43 3.10 -17.23
CA GLU A 79 -18.50 2.27 -16.71
C GLU A 79 -18.37 2.01 -15.20
N LEU A 80 -17.16 1.69 -14.73
CA LEU A 80 -16.87 1.50 -13.30
C LEU A 80 -17.15 2.77 -12.49
N VAL A 81 -16.78 3.94 -13.01
CA VAL A 81 -17.07 5.22 -12.35
C VAL A 81 -18.58 5.48 -12.28
N LYS A 82 -19.28 5.35 -13.41
CA LYS A 82 -20.70 5.72 -13.50
C LYS A 82 -21.64 4.73 -12.80
N LYS A 83 -21.31 3.42 -12.82
CA LYS A 83 -22.22 2.35 -12.39
C LYS A 83 -21.78 1.62 -11.13
N CYS A 84 -20.50 1.66 -10.79
CA CYS A 84 -19.94 0.83 -9.72
C CYS A 84 -19.40 1.65 -8.53
N GLY A 85 -19.47 2.99 -8.59
CA GLY A 85 -19.01 3.87 -7.51
C GLY A 85 -17.49 3.89 -7.34
N ILE A 86 -16.74 3.44 -8.36
CA ILE A 86 -15.27 3.49 -8.36
C ILE A 86 -14.83 4.92 -8.66
N ASN A 87 -13.94 5.48 -7.86
CA ASN A 87 -13.37 6.81 -8.10
C ASN A 87 -11.83 6.80 -8.05
N SER A 88 -11.21 5.62 -8.06
CA SER A 88 -9.76 5.47 -8.04
C SER A 88 -9.31 4.27 -8.86
N PHE A 89 -8.20 4.44 -9.56
CA PHE A 89 -7.56 3.41 -10.39
C PHE A 89 -6.09 3.27 -10.02
N ASN A 90 -5.59 2.04 -9.90
CA ASN A 90 -4.19 1.76 -9.58
C ASN A 90 -3.42 1.39 -10.84
N PHE A 91 -2.24 2.00 -11.03
CA PHE A 91 -1.31 1.73 -12.11
C PHE A 91 0.03 1.25 -11.53
N SER A 92 0.70 0.31 -12.19
CA SER A 92 2.03 -0.14 -11.78
C SER A 92 3.08 0.25 -12.81
N LEU A 93 4.17 0.88 -12.38
CA LEU A 93 5.36 1.12 -13.21
C LEU A 93 6.41 0.01 -13.08
N THR A 94 6.12 -1.00 -12.25
CA THR A 94 6.96 -2.16 -12.01
C THR A 94 6.26 -3.48 -12.34
N HIS A 95 7.02 -4.57 -12.24
CA HIS A 95 6.68 -5.94 -12.65
C HIS A 95 6.55 -6.08 -14.18
N GLN A 96 7.69 -5.97 -14.88
CA GLN A 96 7.77 -6.12 -16.33
C GLN A 96 7.23 -7.49 -16.79
N GLY A 97 6.39 -7.48 -17.84
CA GLY A 97 5.73 -8.68 -18.35
C GLY A 97 4.56 -9.19 -17.51
N SER A 98 4.09 -8.44 -16.50
CA SER A 98 2.83 -8.72 -15.79
C SER A 98 1.87 -7.54 -15.75
N SER A 99 2.25 -6.49 -15.04
CA SER A 99 1.37 -5.34 -14.75
C SER A 99 2.06 -4.00 -14.99
N ALA A 100 3.35 -4.00 -15.36
CA ALA A 100 4.06 -2.78 -15.69
C ALA A 100 3.46 -2.13 -16.94
N LEU A 101 3.03 -0.89 -16.79
CA LEU A 101 2.65 -0.04 -17.92
C LEU A 101 3.85 0.75 -18.41
N THR A 102 3.89 0.98 -19.71
CA THR A 102 4.80 1.96 -20.31
C THR A 102 4.39 3.38 -19.93
N ASP A 103 5.31 4.35 -20.09
CA ASP A 103 5.00 5.77 -19.84
C ASP A 103 3.84 6.27 -20.71
N GLU A 104 3.74 5.79 -21.95
CA GLU A 104 2.64 6.14 -22.86
C GLU A 104 1.29 5.64 -22.33
N GLU A 105 1.22 4.37 -21.91
CA GLU A 105 0.00 3.77 -21.36
C GLU A 105 -0.40 4.41 -20.04
N PHE A 106 0.56 4.62 -19.14
CA PHE A 106 0.33 5.31 -17.89
C PHE A 106 -0.16 6.75 -18.11
N HIS A 107 0.43 7.48 -19.07
CA HIS A 107 -0.03 8.83 -19.41
C HIS A 107 -1.47 8.82 -19.96
N LYS A 108 -1.84 7.86 -20.81
CA LYS A 108 -3.24 7.70 -21.27
C LYS A 108 -4.19 7.36 -20.11
N GLY A 109 -3.74 6.56 -19.16
CA GLY A 109 -4.41 6.29 -17.88
C GLY A 109 -4.69 7.55 -17.09
N LEU A 110 -3.68 8.41 -16.91
CA LEU A 110 -3.78 9.68 -16.21
C LEU A 110 -4.75 10.65 -16.91
N LEU A 111 -4.67 10.78 -18.24
CA LEU A 111 -5.61 11.61 -19.02
C LEU A 111 -7.06 11.12 -18.85
N THR A 112 -7.25 9.79 -18.81
CA THR A 112 -8.57 9.19 -18.58
C THR A 112 -9.07 9.46 -17.17
N CYS A 113 -8.22 9.30 -16.15
CA CYS A 113 -8.58 9.64 -14.76
C CYS A 113 -8.98 11.10 -14.60
N SER A 114 -8.20 12.02 -15.19
CA SER A 114 -8.49 13.47 -15.19
C SER A 114 -9.86 13.77 -15.83
N ARG A 115 -10.16 13.17 -16.99
CA ARG A 115 -11.46 13.31 -17.68
C ARG A 115 -12.62 12.78 -16.84
N LEU A 116 -12.43 11.66 -16.15
CA LEU A 116 -13.47 10.99 -15.36
C LEU A 116 -13.65 11.58 -13.96
N GLY A 117 -12.75 12.47 -13.52
CA GLY A 117 -12.72 12.94 -12.13
C GLY A 117 -12.33 11.84 -11.14
N ALA A 118 -11.54 10.86 -11.58
CA ALA A 118 -11.03 9.77 -10.76
C ALA A 118 -9.59 10.05 -10.28
N LEU A 119 -9.23 9.47 -9.13
CA LEU A 119 -7.89 9.52 -8.57
C LEU A 119 -7.00 8.44 -9.20
N ALA A 120 -5.86 8.86 -9.76
CA ALA A 120 -4.83 7.93 -10.19
C ALA A 120 -3.95 7.54 -8.99
N ARG A 121 -3.81 6.23 -8.74
CA ARG A 121 -2.89 5.65 -7.78
C ARG A 121 -1.74 4.97 -8.50
N VAL A 122 -0.54 5.01 -7.94
CA VAL A 122 0.64 4.43 -8.60
C VAL A 122 1.53 3.66 -7.65
N HIS A 123 1.86 2.43 -8.03
CA HIS A 123 3.05 1.74 -7.54
C HIS A 123 4.26 2.22 -8.36
N ALA A 124 5.15 2.99 -7.72
CA ALA A 124 6.24 3.68 -8.40
C ALA A 124 7.62 3.07 -8.11
N GLU A 125 8.02 2.08 -8.91
CA GLU A 125 9.42 1.65 -9.02
C GLU A 125 9.80 1.50 -10.50
N ASN A 126 11.09 1.65 -10.83
CA ASN A 126 11.57 1.43 -12.20
C ASN A 126 11.64 -0.07 -12.54
N GLY A 127 10.56 -0.63 -13.08
CA GLY A 127 10.47 -2.06 -13.37
C GLY A 127 11.54 -2.61 -14.33
N ALA A 128 12.01 -1.80 -15.28
CA ALA A 128 13.01 -2.25 -16.25
C ALA A 128 14.38 -2.43 -15.60
N ALA A 129 14.81 -1.46 -14.79
CA ALA A 129 16.05 -1.55 -14.02
C ALA A 129 15.99 -2.70 -13.00
N ILE A 130 14.85 -2.86 -12.31
CA ILE A 130 14.63 -3.97 -11.36
C ILE A 130 14.79 -5.33 -12.04
N ALA A 131 14.18 -5.52 -13.22
CA ALA A 131 14.28 -6.79 -13.95
C ALA A 131 15.73 -7.10 -14.34
N ALA A 132 16.47 -6.11 -14.84
CA ALA A 132 17.87 -6.26 -15.20
C ALA A 132 18.76 -6.56 -13.97
N ASN A 133 18.57 -5.84 -12.87
CA ASN A 133 19.30 -6.06 -11.63
C ASN A 133 19.01 -7.44 -11.03
N SER A 134 17.75 -7.87 -11.06
CA SER A 134 17.34 -9.19 -10.54
C SER A 134 18.00 -10.32 -11.32
N ALA A 135 17.98 -10.26 -12.66
CA ALA A 135 18.64 -11.23 -13.51
C ALA A 135 20.15 -11.30 -13.23
N LYS A 136 20.80 -10.13 -13.13
CA LYS A 136 22.23 -10.03 -12.82
C LYS A 136 22.59 -10.65 -11.45
N LEU A 137 21.80 -10.40 -10.41
CA LEU A 137 22.04 -10.97 -9.07
C LEU A 137 21.89 -12.49 -9.07
N LEU A 138 20.87 -13.02 -9.75
CA LEU A 138 20.69 -14.47 -9.92
C LEU A 138 21.86 -15.11 -10.68
N GLU A 139 22.35 -14.48 -11.76
CA GLU A 139 23.55 -14.93 -12.49
C GLU A 139 24.81 -14.94 -11.62
N GLN A 140 24.89 -14.06 -10.62
CA GLN A 140 25.96 -13.99 -9.63
C GLN A 140 25.79 -14.97 -8.46
N GLY A 141 24.71 -15.76 -8.45
CA GLY A 141 24.41 -16.73 -7.40
C GLY A 141 23.75 -16.14 -6.16
N VAL A 142 23.31 -14.89 -6.20
CA VAL A 142 22.53 -14.26 -5.11
C VAL A 142 21.07 -14.68 -5.27
N THR A 143 20.65 -15.65 -4.46
CA THR A 143 19.30 -16.25 -4.52
C THR A 143 18.46 -16.02 -3.27
N GLY A 144 19.05 -15.49 -2.19
CA GLY A 144 18.38 -15.25 -0.93
C GLY A 144 17.56 -13.95 -0.90
N PRO A 145 16.74 -13.73 0.16
CA PRO A 145 15.86 -12.57 0.28
C PRO A 145 16.59 -11.23 0.23
N GLU A 146 17.88 -11.17 0.60
CA GLU A 146 18.74 -10.01 0.45
C GLU A 146 18.83 -9.53 -1.00
N GLY A 147 18.82 -10.45 -1.97
CA GLY A 147 18.79 -10.14 -3.41
C GLY A 147 17.55 -9.36 -3.83
N HIS A 148 16.43 -9.52 -3.11
CA HIS A 148 15.21 -8.74 -3.34
C HIS A 148 15.42 -7.25 -3.04
N SER A 149 16.09 -6.95 -1.92
CA SER A 149 16.44 -5.57 -1.55
C SER A 149 17.49 -4.98 -2.48
N GLN A 150 18.52 -5.77 -2.84
CA GLN A 150 19.64 -5.33 -3.68
C GLN A 150 19.22 -5.09 -5.13
N SER A 151 18.23 -5.81 -5.64
CA SER A 151 17.73 -5.62 -7.01
C SER A 151 16.93 -4.33 -7.18
N ARG A 152 16.44 -3.74 -6.09
CA ARG A 152 15.51 -2.61 -6.06
C ARG A 152 15.99 -1.50 -5.10
N PRO A 153 17.17 -0.91 -5.32
CA PRO A 153 17.66 0.16 -4.46
C PRO A 153 16.70 1.37 -4.51
N GLU A 154 16.67 2.16 -3.43
CA GLU A 154 15.68 3.23 -3.20
C GLU A 154 15.61 4.26 -4.33
N GLU A 155 16.72 4.48 -5.04
CA GLU A 155 16.78 5.39 -6.19
C GLU A 155 15.82 4.99 -7.32
N LEU A 156 15.48 3.69 -7.44
CA LEU A 156 14.51 3.22 -8.43
C LEU A 156 13.06 3.55 -8.04
N GLU A 157 12.77 3.64 -6.73
CA GLU A 157 11.49 4.17 -6.24
C GLU A 157 11.44 5.69 -6.44
N GLU A 158 12.53 6.40 -6.12
CA GLU A 158 12.63 7.85 -6.28
C GLU A 158 12.47 8.28 -7.75
N GLU A 159 13.18 7.62 -8.68
CA GLU A 159 13.08 7.91 -10.12
C GLU A 159 11.64 7.75 -10.62
N ALA A 160 11.02 6.61 -10.34
CA ALA A 160 9.68 6.32 -10.80
C ALA A 160 8.64 7.24 -10.15
N THR A 161 8.84 7.61 -8.88
CA THR A 161 7.99 8.60 -8.19
C THR A 161 8.07 9.96 -8.87
N ASN A 162 9.28 10.45 -9.18
CA ASN A 162 9.50 11.72 -9.89
C ASN A 162 8.87 11.68 -11.29
N ARG A 163 9.13 10.61 -12.06
CA ARG A 163 8.55 10.41 -13.39
C ARG A 163 7.02 10.40 -13.34
N ALA A 164 6.43 9.67 -12.41
CA ALA A 164 4.98 9.62 -12.25
C ALA A 164 4.38 11.00 -11.90
N CYS A 165 5.02 11.75 -10.99
CA CYS A 165 4.61 13.10 -10.62
C CYS A 165 4.71 14.10 -11.80
N ILE A 166 5.67 13.92 -12.71
CA ILE A 166 5.79 14.72 -13.92
C ILE A 166 4.67 14.40 -14.90
N LEU A 167 4.44 13.11 -15.19
CA LEU A 167 3.39 12.68 -16.12
C LEU A 167 1.98 13.06 -15.62
N ALA A 168 1.72 12.89 -14.32
CA ALA A 168 0.44 13.31 -13.73
C ALA A 168 0.22 14.82 -13.84
N SER A 169 1.28 15.62 -13.68
CA SER A 169 1.24 17.07 -13.89
C SER A 169 0.96 17.44 -15.34
N GLN A 170 1.52 16.72 -16.33
CA GLN A 170 1.22 16.95 -17.76
C GLN A 170 -0.22 16.59 -18.09
N ALA A 171 -0.77 15.56 -17.46
CA ALA A 171 -2.15 15.15 -17.63
C ALA A 171 -3.17 15.97 -16.83
N ASN A 172 -2.72 16.94 -16.01
CA ASN A 172 -3.54 17.66 -15.02
C ASN A 172 -4.40 16.69 -14.19
N CYS A 173 -3.78 15.62 -13.70
CA CYS A 173 -4.43 14.57 -12.91
C CYS A 173 -3.88 14.57 -11.48
N PRO A 174 -4.73 14.57 -10.44
CA PRO A 174 -4.27 14.26 -9.09
C PRO A 174 -3.63 12.87 -9.05
N LEU A 175 -2.51 12.75 -8.35
CA LEU A 175 -1.79 11.49 -8.20
C LEU A 175 -1.68 11.10 -6.74
N TYR A 176 -1.84 9.82 -6.44
CA TYR A 176 -1.62 9.20 -5.15
C TYR A 176 -0.51 8.16 -5.29
N VAL A 177 0.64 8.38 -4.66
CA VAL A 177 1.76 7.44 -4.67
C VAL A 177 1.55 6.44 -3.55
N ASP A 178 1.33 5.18 -3.93
CA ASP A 178 1.10 4.08 -2.99
C ASP A 178 2.41 3.72 -2.27
N HIS A 179 2.29 3.26 -1.02
CA HIS A 179 3.37 2.63 -0.22
C HIS A 179 4.79 3.18 -0.45
N VAL A 180 5.00 4.46 -0.09
CA VAL A 180 6.29 5.16 -0.07
C VAL A 180 7.17 4.57 1.03
N MET A 181 8.31 3.99 0.63
CA MET A 181 9.23 3.25 1.49
C MET A 181 10.57 3.95 1.71
N SER A 182 10.93 4.94 0.89
CA SER A 182 12.22 5.63 0.95
C SER A 182 12.15 7.13 1.28
N LYS A 183 13.28 7.64 1.78
CA LYS A 183 13.48 9.10 1.97
C LYS A 183 13.50 9.86 0.64
N GLY A 184 14.07 9.26 -0.39
CA GLY A 184 14.17 9.85 -1.73
C GLY A 184 12.79 10.09 -2.35
N ALA A 185 11.94 9.06 -2.35
CA ALA A 185 10.58 9.16 -2.86
C ALA A 185 9.72 10.15 -2.06
N SER A 186 9.80 10.14 -0.72
CA SER A 186 9.04 11.11 0.11
C SER A 186 9.48 12.56 -0.11
N LYS A 187 10.79 12.84 -0.22
CA LYS A 187 11.30 14.18 -0.59
C LYS A 187 10.87 14.60 -1.99
N THR A 188 10.84 13.67 -2.93
CA THR A 188 10.37 13.92 -4.30
C THR A 188 8.91 14.35 -4.30
N ILE A 189 8.04 13.67 -3.54
CA ILE A 189 6.64 14.05 -3.37
C ILE A 189 6.53 15.47 -2.78
N ALA A 190 7.27 15.76 -1.70
CA ALA A 190 7.30 17.09 -1.08
C ALA A 190 7.69 18.18 -2.09
N ASN A 191 8.76 17.95 -2.86
CA ASN A 191 9.24 18.89 -3.89
C ASN A 191 8.18 19.18 -4.96
N HIS A 192 7.43 18.17 -5.38
CA HIS A 192 6.34 18.36 -6.35
C HIS A 192 5.16 19.11 -5.75
N ARG A 193 4.80 18.83 -4.50
CA ARG A 193 3.74 19.53 -3.77
C ARG A 193 4.06 21.00 -3.53
N GLN A 194 5.31 21.32 -3.20
CA GLN A 194 5.79 22.71 -3.04
C GLN A 194 5.69 23.52 -4.34
N ARG A 195 5.70 22.85 -5.51
CA ARG A 195 5.46 23.45 -6.83
C ARG A 195 3.97 23.57 -7.18
N GLY A 196 3.07 23.33 -6.22
CA GLY A 196 1.62 23.44 -6.39
C GLY A 196 0.96 22.23 -7.06
N ARG A 197 1.67 21.10 -7.23
CA ARG A 197 1.09 19.90 -7.85
C ARG A 197 0.22 19.15 -6.84
N VAL A 198 -0.89 18.60 -7.31
CA VAL A 198 -1.83 17.81 -6.50
C VAL A 198 -1.33 16.37 -6.41
N ILE A 199 -0.33 16.16 -5.56
CA ILE A 199 0.26 14.85 -5.28
C ILE A 199 -0.01 14.47 -3.83
N PHE A 200 -0.46 13.24 -3.63
CA PHE A 200 -0.59 12.59 -2.34
C PHE A 200 0.44 11.47 -2.21
N GLY A 201 0.98 11.27 -1.03
CA GLY A 201 1.86 10.15 -0.69
C GLY A 201 1.33 9.38 0.51
N GLU A 202 1.33 8.06 0.37
CA GLU A 202 0.98 7.09 1.41
C GLU A 202 2.23 6.35 1.84
N THR A 203 2.57 6.37 3.13
CA THR A 203 3.51 5.38 3.67
C THR A 203 2.75 4.31 4.46
N ILE A 204 3.42 3.24 4.86
CA ILE A 204 2.77 2.09 5.48
C ILE A 204 3.33 1.77 6.86
N ALA A 205 2.55 1.00 7.62
CA ALA A 205 2.93 0.53 8.95
C ALA A 205 4.33 -0.11 9.00
N ALA A 206 4.68 -0.96 8.03
CA ALA A 206 5.97 -1.62 7.99
C ALA A 206 7.15 -0.62 7.87
N ALA A 207 7.02 0.37 6.97
CA ALA A 207 8.04 1.41 6.74
C ALA A 207 8.25 2.32 7.95
N LEU A 208 7.24 2.46 8.82
CA LEU A 208 7.32 3.24 10.05
C LEU A 208 7.80 2.41 11.25
N ALA A 209 7.73 1.08 11.17
CA ALA A 209 8.00 0.20 12.31
C ALA A 209 9.43 -0.33 12.32
N VAL A 210 9.94 -0.74 11.15
CA VAL A 210 11.19 -1.50 10.98
C VAL A 210 11.96 -1.04 9.74
N ASP A 211 13.24 -1.41 9.68
CA ASP A 211 14.11 -1.20 8.53
C ASP A 211 14.40 -2.53 7.78
N GLY A 212 15.19 -2.45 6.72
CA GLY A 212 15.55 -3.56 5.84
C GLY A 212 16.64 -4.48 6.38
N SER A 213 17.18 -4.25 7.58
CA SER A 213 18.21 -5.14 8.17
C SER A 213 17.73 -6.60 8.27
N HIS A 214 16.42 -6.80 8.41
CA HIS A 214 15.80 -8.12 8.42
C HIS A 214 16.03 -8.96 7.15
N TYR A 215 16.35 -8.35 6.00
CA TYR A 215 16.67 -9.11 4.78
C TYR A 215 17.97 -9.91 4.88
N TYR A 216 18.84 -9.56 5.84
CA TYR A 216 20.16 -10.16 6.04
C TYR A 216 20.21 -11.07 7.27
N ASP A 217 19.05 -11.46 7.80
CA ASP A 217 18.97 -12.42 8.91
C ASP A 217 19.49 -13.80 8.50
N GLU A 218 20.14 -14.51 9.42
CA GLU A 218 20.65 -15.86 9.19
C GLU A 218 19.52 -16.89 8.98
N ASP A 219 18.34 -16.67 9.59
CA ASP A 219 17.15 -17.45 9.30
C ASP A 219 16.51 -16.96 7.99
N TRP A 220 16.72 -17.73 6.92
CA TRP A 220 16.14 -17.48 5.60
C TRP A 220 14.63 -17.23 5.67
N LEU A 221 13.88 -17.98 6.50
CA LEU A 221 12.43 -17.81 6.57
C LEU A 221 12.06 -16.51 7.26
N HIS A 222 12.84 -16.07 8.24
CA HIS A 222 12.66 -14.74 8.81
C HIS A 222 12.90 -13.67 7.74
N ALA A 223 14.03 -13.71 7.02
CA ALA A 223 14.33 -12.73 5.98
C ALA A 223 13.26 -12.71 4.87
N ALA A 224 12.84 -13.89 4.40
CA ALA A 224 11.81 -14.04 3.37
C ALA A 224 10.44 -13.49 3.81
N ARG A 225 10.13 -13.51 5.11
CA ARG A 225 8.88 -12.94 5.61
C ARG A 225 8.81 -11.45 5.28
N TYR A 226 9.88 -10.68 5.43
CA TYR A 226 9.96 -9.23 5.17
C TYR A 226 9.94 -8.82 3.69
N VAL A 227 9.98 -9.78 2.75
CA VAL A 227 9.97 -9.50 1.31
C VAL A 227 8.66 -8.84 0.88
N ARG A 228 8.79 -7.64 0.32
CA ARG A 228 7.74 -6.76 -0.23
C ARG A 228 8.33 -5.80 -1.26
N SER A 229 7.48 -5.20 -2.08
CA SER A 229 7.87 -4.20 -3.08
C SER A 229 7.07 -2.91 -2.89
N PRO A 230 7.71 -1.72 -2.79
CA PRO A 230 9.16 -1.53 -2.63
C PRO A 230 9.68 -2.16 -1.32
N PRO A 231 10.97 -2.55 -1.26
CA PRO A 231 11.55 -3.16 -0.06
C PRO A 231 11.63 -2.17 1.11
N LEU A 232 11.78 -2.70 2.32
CA LEU A 232 12.16 -1.88 3.48
C LEU A 232 13.54 -1.26 3.25
N SER A 233 13.67 0.03 3.55
CA SER A 233 14.93 0.77 3.45
C SER A 233 16.00 0.21 4.37
N LEU A 234 17.23 0.05 3.88
CA LEU A 234 18.39 -0.37 4.70
C LEU A 234 18.92 0.75 5.60
N ASP A 235 18.50 2.00 5.37
CA ASP A 235 18.83 3.11 6.25
C ASP A 235 17.92 3.06 7.50
N PRO A 236 18.47 2.80 8.69
CA PRO A 236 17.69 2.62 9.92
C PRO A 236 16.98 3.91 10.38
N SER A 237 17.33 5.07 9.79
CA SER A 237 16.67 6.34 10.08
C SER A 237 15.52 6.66 9.12
N THR A 238 15.21 5.77 8.16
CA THR A 238 14.06 5.93 7.25
C THR A 238 12.71 5.93 7.95
N PRO A 239 12.40 5.03 8.91
CA PRO A 239 11.13 5.07 9.62
C PRO A 239 10.83 6.41 10.31
N GLU A 240 11.85 6.97 10.95
CA GLU A 240 11.78 8.28 11.59
C GLU A 240 11.58 9.40 10.57
N ALA A 241 12.35 9.41 9.47
CA ALA A 241 12.23 10.41 8.42
C ALA A 241 10.84 10.38 7.74
N LEU A 242 10.26 9.20 7.52
CA LEU A 242 8.91 9.08 6.96
C LEU A 242 7.84 9.59 7.94
N MET A 243 8.03 9.36 9.26
CA MET A 243 7.16 9.95 10.27
C MET A 243 7.28 11.48 10.31
N ASP A 244 8.47 12.04 10.11
CA ASP A 244 8.65 13.50 10.01
C ASP A 244 7.94 14.08 8.78
N MET A 245 7.95 13.38 7.64
CA MET A 245 7.20 13.78 6.45
C MET A 245 5.68 13.72 6.68
N LEU A 246 5.20 12.73 7.44
CA LEU A 246 3.82 12.67 7.91
C LEU A 246 3.51 13.81 8.88
N ALA A 247 4.41 14.16 9.80
CA ALA A 247 4.22 15.27 10.72
C ALA A 247 4.13 16.62 9.98
N ALA A 248 5.01 16.82 9.00
CA ALA A 248 5.09 18.03 8.20
C ALA A 248 3.93 18.23 7.19
N GLY A 249 3.13 17.19 6.93
CA GLY A 249 2.07 17.28 5.91
C GLY A 249 2.49 16.93 4.50
N GLU A 250 3.73 16.50 4.31
CA GLU A 250 4.31 16.15 3.00
C GLU A 250 3.92 14.75 2.54
N LEU A 251 3.70 13.84 3.49
CA LEU A 251 2.91 12.63 3.29
C LEU A 251 1.55 12.80 3.99
N GLN A 252 0.49 12.22 3.41
CA GLN A 252 -0.88 12.51 3.82
C GLN A 252 -1.58 11.35 4.51
N THR A 253 -1.19 10.12 4.21
CA THR A 253 -1.94 8.93 4.66
C THR A 253 -1.00 7.83 5.15
N THR A 254 -1.52 7.00 6.05
CA THR A 254 -0.89 5.74 6.45
C THR A 254 -1.77 4.56 6.10
N ALA A 255 -1.18 3.52 5.52
CA ALA A 255 -1.83 2.25 5.17
C ALA A 255 -1.09 1.04 5.76
N SER A 256 -1.53 -0.16 5.42
CA SER A 256 -0.78 -1.38 5.74
C SER A 256 -0.23 -2.10 4.52
N ASP A 257 -0.85 -1.92 3.35
CA ASP A 257 -0.53 -2.74 2.17
C ASP A 257 -0.55 -4.23 2.53
N ASN A 258 -1.61 -4.63 3.26
CA ASN A 258 -1.70 -5.92 3.89
C ASN A 258 -1.88 -7.03 2.84
N CYS A 259 -0.82 -7.79 2.60
CA CYS A 259 -0.76 -8.91 1.66
C CYS A 259 0.00 -10.07 2.31
N THR A 260 -0.70 -11.02 2.91
CA THR A 260 -0.08 -12.00 3.82
C THR A 260 0.08 -13.38 3.20
N PHE A 261 1.29 -13.92 3.25
CA PHE A 261 1.62 -15.29 2.84
C PHE A 261 2.12 -16.11 4.03
N ASN A 262 1.71 -17.37 4.13
CA ASN A 262 2.22 -18.30 5.12
C ASN A 262 3.65 -18.76 4.77
N ALA A 263 4.33 -19.43 5.71
CA ALA A 263 5.70 -19.88 5.48
C ALA A 263 5.86 -20.84 4.29
N GLY A 264 4.90 -21.76 4.10
CA GLY A 264 4.89 -22.68 2.96
C GLY A 264 4.83 -21.95 1.62
N GLN A 265 4.07 -20.87 1.54
CA GLN A 265 4.01 -20.02 0.35
C GLN A 265 5.32 -19.22 0.15
N LYS A 266 5.88 -18.65 1.23
CA LYS A 266 7.17 -17.94 1.16
C LYS A 266 8.30 -18.84 0.65
N LEU A 267 8.32 -20.10 1.08
CA LEU A 267 9.29 -21.13 0.65
C LEU A 267 9.30 -21.40 -0.86
N ALA A 268 8.29 -20.95 -1.63
CA ALA A 268 8.30 -21.05 -3.09
C ALA A 268 9.52 -20.35 -3.73
N GLY A 269 10.11 -19.36 -3.06
CA GLY A 269 11.33 -18.67 -3.50
C GLY A 269 12.60 -19.08 -2.78
N ARG A 270 12.66 -20.29 -2.18
CA ARG A 270 13.82 -20.75 -1.38
C ARG A 270 15.17 -20.62 -2.09
N ASP A 271 15.17 -20.89 -3.39
CA ASP A 271 16.34 -20.92 -4.25
C ASP A 271 16.32 -19.79 -5.30
N ASP A 272 15.35 -18.87 -5.22
CA ASP A 272 15.16 -17.77 -6.16
C ASP A 272 14.27 -16.69 -5.52
N PHE A 273 14.90 -15.60 -5.05
CA PHE A 273 14.20 -14.53 -4.36
C PHE A 273 13.09 -13.89 -5.20
N THR A 274 13.17 -13.94 -6.53
CA THR A 274 12.15 -13.36 -7.43
C THR A 274 10.82 -14.14 -7.38
N LYS A 275 10.85 -15.35 -6.82
CA LYS A 275 9.67 -16.22 -6.62
C LYS A 275 9.11 -16.17 -5.20
N ILE A 276 9.74 -15.41 -4.29
CA ILE A 276 9.16 -15.18 -2.97
C ILE A 276 7.91 -14.30 -3.16
N PRO A 277 6.72 -14.71 -2.73
CA PRO A 277 5.53 -13.87 -2.86
C PRO A 277 5.67 -12.60 -2.02
N ASP A 278 5.54 -11.45 -2.69
CA ASP A 278 5.68 -10.11 -2.11
C ASP A 278 4.50 -9.75 -1.23
N GLY A 279 4.77 -9.45 0.04
CA GLY A 279 3.74 -8.97 0.95
C GLY A 279 4.05 -9.17 2.42
N VAL A 280 3.46 -8.27 3.21
CA VAL A 280 3.57 -8.18 4.67
C VAL A 280 2.19 -8.04 5.32
N ASN A 281 2.10 -8.30 6.61
CA ASN A 281 0.94 -7.90 7.41
C ASN A 281 1.08 -6.45 7.89
N GLY A 282 -0.04 -5.86 8.28
CA GLY A 282 -0.05 -4.58 8.99
C GLY A 282 -1.42 -4.07 9.38
N VAL A 283 -2.51 -4.67 8.88
CA VAL A 283 -3.86 -4.13 9.03
C VAL A 283 -4.30 -4.00 10.50
N GLU A 284 -3.94 -4.95 11.37
CA GLU A 284 -4.23 -4.89 12.81
C GLU A 284 -3.33 -3.88 13.54
N ASP A 285 -2.05 -3.84 13.19
CA ASP A 285 -1.05 -3.12 13.99
C ASP A 285 -0.85 -1.66 13.57
N ARG A 286 -1.31 -1.26 12.38
CA ARG A 286 -1.06 0.06 11.79
C ARG A 286 -1.31 1.21 12.77
N MET A 287 -2.48 1.27 13.39
CA MET A 287 -2.79 2.39 14.31
C MET A 287 -1.85 2.43 15.50
N SER A 288 -1.52 1.28 16.07
CA SER A 288 -0.69 1.26 17.27
C SER A 288 0.76 1.63 16.95
N ILE A 289 1.27 1.18 15.79
CA ILE A 289 2.58 1.60 15.29
C ILE A 289 2.61 3.10 15.05
N VAL A 290 1.63 3.66 14.35
CA VAL A 290 1.57 5.10 14.08
C VAL A 290 1.41 5.90 15.38
N TRP A 291 0.67 5.38 16.36
CA TRP A 291 0.53 5.99 17.68
C TRP A 291 1.84 6.01 18.45
N ASP A 292 2.52 4.87 18.58
CA ASP A 292 3.81 4.77 19.26
C ASP A 292 4.88 5.65 18.59
N ARG A 293 5.09 5.43 17.29
CA ARG A 293 6.14 6.11 16.51
C ARG A 293 5.88 7.60 16.31
N GLY A 294 4.62 8.02 16.36
CA GLY A 294 4.21 9.39 16.09
C GLY A 294 3.80 10.17 17.34
N VAL A 295 2.76 9.70 18.04
CA VAL A 295 2.16 10.42 19.16
C VAL A 295 2.99 10.24 20.43
N HIS A 296 3.32 9.00 20.78
CA HIS A 296 4.07 8.70 22.00
C HIS A 296 5.50 9.27 21.94
N SER A 297 6.15 9.19 20.78
CA SER A 297 7.46 9.81 20.52
C SER A 297 7.45 11.34 20.52
N GLY A 298 6.28 11.98 20.47
CA GLY A 298 6.12 13.44 20.43
C GLY A 298 6.29 14.09 19.05
N LYS A 299 6.35 13.32 17.96
CA LYS A 299 6.47 13.84 16.59
C LYS A 299 5.17 14.44 16.05
N ILE A 300 4.02 13.88 16.44
CA ILE A 300 2.69 14.36 16.05
C ILE A 300 1.76 14.42 17.25
N ASP A 301 0.76 15.29 17.20
CA ASP A 301 -0.31 15.31 18.19
C ASP A 301 -1.43 14.29 17.83
N PRO A 302 -2.37 14.00 18.75
CA PRO A 302 -3.50 13.11 18.46
C PRO A 302 -4.41 13.56 17.32
N MET A 303 -4.46 14.85 16.99
CA MET A 303 -5.30 15.37 15.90
C MET A 303 -4.67 15.03 14.55
N ARG A 304 -3.35 15.19 14.43
CA ARG A 304 -2.59 14.76 13.25
C ARG A 304 -2.62 13.24 13.09
N PHE A 305 -2.58 12.48 14.19
CA PHE A 305 -2.83 11.04 14.17
C PHE A 305 -4.17 10.67 13.54
N VAL A 306 -5.28 11.30 13.98
CA VAL A 306 -6.61 11.10 13.38
C VAL A 306 -6.59 11.48 11.90
N GLN A 307 -5.92 12.58 11.55
CA GLN A 307 -5.85 13.09 10.20
C GLN A 307 -5.20 12.08 9.23
N ILE A 308 -4.01 11.56 9.56
CA ILE A 308 -3.25 10.66 8.67
C ILE A 308 -3.76 9.22 8.67
N THR A 309 -4.50 8.80 9.70
CA THR A 309 -5.04 7.44 9.80
C THR A 309 -6.48 7.30 9.29
N SER A 310 -7.18 8.43 9.06
CA SER A 310 -8.60 8.41 8.70
C SER A 310 -9.08 9.61 7.87
N SER A 311 -9.02 10.83 8.40
CA SER A 311 -9.72 11.99 7.81
C SER A 311 -9.17 12.36 6.42
N ASN A 312 -7.86 12.28 6.21
CA ASN A 312 -7.27 12.57 4.91
C ASN A 312 -7.72 11.54 3.87
N THR A 313 -7.65 10.25 4.18
CA THR A 313 -8.07 9.21 3.24
C THR A 313 -9.56 9.32 2.91
N ALA A 314 -10.41 9.61 3.90
CA ALA A 314 -11.82 9.85 3.63
C ALA A 314 -12.06 11.07 2.73
N LYS A 315 -11.27 12.14 2.82
CA LYS A 315 -11.36 13.29 1.91
C LYS A 315 -10.86 12.94 0.51
N ILE A 316 -9.69 12.31 0.41
CA ILE A 316 -9.02 11.95 -0.84
C ILE A 316 -9.90 11.01 -1.68
N PHE A 317 -10.53 10.02 -1.04
CA PHE A 317 -11.40 9.04 -1.70
C PHE A 317 -12.88 9.44 -1.69
N ASN A 318 -13.20 10.71 -1.42
CA ASN A 318 -14.54 11.30 -1.49
C ASN A 318 -15.62 10.61 -0.63
N MET A 319 -15.28 10.30 0.62
CA MET A 319 -16.17 9.71 1.63
C MET A 319 -16.38 10.62 2.85
N TYR A 320 -15.74 11.79 2.90
CA TYR A 320 -15.88 12.76 4.00
C TYR A 320 -17.14 13.63 3.85
N PRO A 321 -17.86 13.99 4.95
CA PRO A 321 -17.61 13.62 6.34
C PRO A 321 -18.28 12.32 6.78
N LYS A 322 -19.04 11.64 5.90
CA LYS A 322 -19.71 10.35 6.22
C LYS A 322 -18.73 9.39 6.91
N LYS A 323 -17.50 9.37 6.41
CA LYS A 323 -16.33 8.76 6.99
C LYS A 323 -15.33 9.88 7.38
N GLY A 324 -14.67 9.75 8.53
CA GLY A 324 -13.40 10.42 8.86
C GLY A 324 -13.55 11.50 9.89
N ARG A 325 -14.73 11.56 10.52
CA ARG A 325 -15.13 12.61 11.45
C ARG A 325 -16.09 12.04 12.49
N ILE A 326 -16.03 12.59 13.70
CA ILE A 326 -17.07 12.41 14.70
C ILE A 326 -17.93 13.67 14.62
N ASP A 327 -19.08 13.56 13.97
CA ASP A 327 -20.03 14.66 13.80
C ASP A 327 -21.44 14.11 13.57
N VAL A 328 -22.46 14.93 13.83
CA VAL A 328 -23.84 14.56 13.55
C VAL A 328 -24.00 14.26 12.06
N GLY A 329 -24.54 13.08 11.73
CA GLY A 329 -24.73 12.62 10.35
C GLY A 329 -23.54 11.84 9.75
N SER A 330 -22.43 11.68 10.48
CA SER A 330 -21.36 10.74 10.10
C SER A 330 -21.72 9.31 10.51
N ASP A 331 -21.12 8.31 9.85
CA ASP A 331 -21.29 6.91 10.26
C ASP A 331 -20.63 6.67 11.62
N ALA A 332 -21.23 5.80 12.44
CA ALA A 332 -20.83 5.54 13.82
C ALA A 332 -19.58 4.63 13.95
N ASP A 333 -18.58 4.83 13.08
CA ASP A 333 -17.32 4.09 13.06
C ASP A 333 -16.32 4.68 14.07
N LEU A 334 -16.55 4.34 15.34
CA LEU A 334 -15.82 4.91 16.48
C LEU A 334 -14.84 3.92 17.09
N VAL A 335 -13.72 4.45 17.59
CA VAL A 335 -12.70 3.70 18.33
C VAL A 335 -12.53 4.38 19.67
N VAL A 336 -12.70 3.63 20.75
CA VAL A 336 -12.32 4.06 22.09
C VAL A 336 -10.84 3.74 22.28
N TRP A 337 -9.99 4.76 22.19
CA TRP A 337 -8.54 4.60 22.25
C TRP A 337 -8.02 4.86 23.67
N ASN A 338 -7.29 3.90 24.25
CA ASN A 338 -6.59 4.11 25.51
C ASN A 338 -5.13 4.52 25.21
N PRO A 339 -4.75 5.79 25.41
CA PRO A 339 -3.42 6.30 25.06
C PRO A 339 -2.30 5.80 25.98
N ASN A 340 -2.65 5.22 27.14
CA ASN A 340 -1.71 4.74 28.14
C ASN A 340 -1.57 3.20 28.14
N ALA A 341 -2.32 2.51 27.27
CA ALA A 341 -2.23 1.06 27.16
C ALA A 341 -0.98 0.68 26.38
N THR A 342 -0.18 -0.23 26.94
CA THR A 342 0.98 -0.80 26.25
C THR A 342 0.71 -2.24 25.84
N ARG A 343 1.27 -2.70 24.72
CA ARG A 343 1.26 -4.12 24.32
C ARG A 343 2.53 -4.51 23.58
N THR A 344 2.88 -5.80 23.66
CA THR A 344 3.87 -6.41 22.78
C THR A 344 3.17 -7.03 21.58
N ILE A 345 3.52 -6.62 20.37
CA ILE A 345 3.05 -7.25 19.13
C ILE A 345 3.67 -8.64 18.99
N SER A 346 2.86 -9.68 18.77
CA SER A 346 3.32 -11.06 18.66
C SER A 346 2.38 -11.92 17.80
N LYS A 347 2.92 -12.91 17.07
CA LYS A 347 2.10 -13.93 16.36
C LYS A 347 1.14 -14.68 17.29
N ASN A 348 1.49 -14.78 18.57
CA ASN A 348 0.68 -15.55 19.53
C ASN A 348 -0.57 -14.77 19.97
N THR A 349 -0.61 -13.46 19.74
CA THR A 349 -1.66 -12.56 20.25
C THR A 349 -2.32 -11.71 19.16
N HIS A 350 -1.84 -11.79 17.90
CA HIS A 350 -2.49 -11.18 16.75
C HIS A 350 -3.69 -11.99 16.26
N HIS A 351 -4.47 -11.40 15.37
CA HIS A 351 -5.71 -11.98 14.82
C HIS A 351 -5.61 -12.29 13.32
N HIS A 352 -4.41 -12.18 12.73
CA HIS A 352 -4.18 -12.59 11.36
C HIS A 352 -4.33 -14.10 11.19
N VAL A 353 -4.96 -14.54 10.10
CA VAL A 353 -5.14 -15.97 9.80
C VAL A 353 -3.82 -16.66 9.50
N SER A 354 -2.85 -15.94 8.92
CA SER A 354 -1.49 -16.47 8.74
C SER A 354 -0.71 -16.35 10.05
N PRO A 355 -0.45 -17.46 10.77
CA PRO A 355 0.19 -17.41 12.09
C PRO A 355 1.67 -17.02 12.03
N GLN A 356 2.19 -16.75 10.82
CA GLN A 356 3.62 -16.68 10.51
C GLN A 356 3.98 -15.59 9.48
N SER A 357 3.01 -14.79 9.01
CA SER A 357 3.31 -13.57 8.25
C SER A 357 3.84 -12.53 9.23
N ILE A 358 5.07 -12.06 8.99
CA ILE A 358 5.89 -11.13 9.80
C ILE A 358 5.26 -10.69 11.12
N ILE A 359 5.84 -11.20 12.20
CA ILE A 359 5.79 -10.47 13.46
C ILE A 359 6.74 -9.29 13.27
N LEU A 360 6.25 -8.07 13.41
CA LEU A 360 7.10 -6.98 13.90
C LEU A 360 7.56 -7.44 15.28
N LEU A 361 8.67 -8.19 15.31
CA LEU A 361 9.14 -8.96 16.44
C LEU A 361 9.08 -8.10 17.70
N SER A 362 8.15 -8.45 18.58
CA SER A 362 8.06 -7.91 19.93
C SER A 362 8.23 -6.38 20.02
N ILE A 363 7.57 -5.62 19.14
CA ILE A 363 7.51 -4.16 19.36
C ILE A 363 6.63 -3.94 20.58
N ILE A 364 7.23 -3.40 21.64
CA ILE A 364 6.49 -2.82 22.76
C ILE A 364 6.05 -1.44 22.27
N ILE A 365 4.74 -1.27 22.19
CA ILE A 365 4.02 -0.05 21.80
C ILE A 365 3.08 0.37 22.92
#